data_AF-A0A433Q040-F1
#
_entry.id   AF-A0A433Q040-F1
#
_cell.length_a   1.000
_cell.length_b   1.000
_cell.length_c   1.000
_cell.angle_alpha   90.00
_cell.angle_beta   90.00
_cell.angle_gamma   90.00
#
_symmetry.space_group_name_H-M   'P 1'
#
loop_
_entity.id
_entity.type
_entity.pdbx_description
1 polymer ?
#
loop_
_entity_poly.entity_id
_entity_poly.type
_entity_poly.pdbx_seq_one_letter_code
_entity_poly.pdbx_strand_id
1 'polypeptide(L)'
;MAGHDHDHDHHDHDHSHSHQSSITVQISDPSKAAPDVLIAAKYLRNTEKSGMKLRQGQFNGKRVEYFKGKSALNALLRPAYAASTPKTRRTITTRDEARQMIFDLGVTGFFLHVERGDSPGKGTPRPLQISQHQTVNEDWYYMWVWEGSQWLLYLGAAGMVAAILAAVMFPLWPPILRLGVWYLSVGVLILLGVFMGIAVVRLILYVITMFVVPPGIWIFPNLFEDVGIIESFIPFWEWDKPKAKKAKGIKAEDKEDGEDEEEEKQSTRGAVVEEEMEEEEEKCKDD
;
A
#
# COMPACT_ATOMS: atom_id res chain seq x y z
N MET A 1 -70.84 -54.51 -0.03
CA MET A 1 -69.69 -55.31 0.45
C MET A 1 -68.56 -55.03 -0.53
N ALA A 2 -67.49 -54.30 -0.18
CA ALA A 2 -66.49 -54.64 0.85
C ALA A 2 -65.85 -56.00 0.53
N GLY A 3 -64.55 -56.13 0.28
CA GLY A 3 -63.46 -55.15 0.23
C GLY A 3 -62.14 -55.85 0.53
N HIS A 4 -61.03 -55.46 -0.10
CA HIS A 4 -59.69 -55.80 0.38
C HIS A 4 -58.62 -54.90 -0.23
N ASP A 5 -57.84 -54.28 0.64
CA ASP A 5 -56.61 -53.55 0.34
C ASP A 5 -55.43 -54.53 0.26
N HIS A 6 -54.30 -54.09 -0.31
CA HIS A 6 -53.01 -54.36 0.33
C HIS A 6 -51.92 -53.35 -0.08
N ASP A 7 -51.37 -52.80 1.00
CA ASP A 7 -50.19 -51.98 1.23
C ASP A 7 -49.06 -51.99 0.19
N HIS A 8 -48.50 -50.79 -0.02
CA HIS A 8 -47.08 -50.61 -0.28
C HIS A 8 -46.52 -49.52 0.64
N ASP A 9 -45.73 -49.94 1.63
CA ASP A 9 -44.94 -49.04 2.48
C ASP A 9 -43.97 -48.21 1.63
N HIS A 10 -44.05 -46.89 1.76
CA HIS A 10 -43.03 -45.97 1.30
C HIS A 10 -42.39 -45.29 2.52
N HIS A 11 -41.10 -45.55 2.73
CA HIS A 11 -40.28 -44.84 3.71
C HIS A 11 -40.02 -43.40 3.25
N ASP A 12 -40.71 -42.44 3.86
CA ASP A 12 -40.37 -41.02 3.73
C ASP A 12 -39.08 -40.70 4.52
N HIS A 13 -38.04 -40.27 3.80
CA HIS A 13 -36.88 -39.61 4.40
C HIS A 13 -37.02 -38.09 4.22
N ASP A 14 -37.54 -37.44 5.27
CA ASP A 14 -37.63 -35.98 5.34
C ASP A 14 -36.23 -35.35 5.44
N HIS A 15 -35.72 -34.89 4.30
CA HIS A 15 -34.57 -34.00 4.23
C HIS A 15 -35.06 -32.55 4.15
N SER A 16 -35.28 -31.95 5.32
CA SER A 16 -35.56 -30.53 5.48
C SER A 16 -34.37 -29.65 5.07
N HIS A 17 -34.24 -29.42 3.76
CA HIS A 17 -33.32 -28.44 3.23
C HIS A 17 -33.80 -27.03 3.63
N SER A 18 -33.15 -26.46 4.64
CA SER A 18 -33.31 -25.06 5.02
C SER A 18 -32.89 -24.16 3.85
N HIS A 19 -33.86 -23.74 3.04
CA HIS A 19 -33.65 -22.76 1.98
C HIS A 19 -33.21 -21.43 2.59
N GLN A 20 -31.90 -21.21 2.63
CA GLN A 20 -31.30 -19.94 2.98
C GLN A 20 -31.67 -18.95 1.87
N SER A 21 -32.68 -18.11 2.14
CA SER A 21 -33.23 -17.17 1.17
C SER A 21 -32.18 -16.12 0.81
N SER A 22 -31.58 -16.27 -0.36
CA SER A 22 -30.66 -15.31 -0.96
C SER A 22 -31.42 -14.04 -1.35
N ILE A 23 -31.61 -13.13 -0.39
CA ILE A 23 -32.22 -11.82 -0.62
C ILE A 23 -31.24 -10.99 -1.48
N THR A 24 -31.58 -10.79 -2.74
CA THR A 24 -30.83 -9.93 -3.66
C THR A 24 -30.96 -8.47 -3.22
N VAL A 25 -29.94 -7.97 -2.52
CA VAL A 25 -29.79 -6.53 -2.24
C VAL A 25 -29.72 -5.81 -3.58
N GLN A 26 -30.61 -4.82 -3.80
CA GLN A 26 -30.66 -4.00 -5.01
C GLN A 26 -29.53 -2.96 -4.99
N ILE A 27 -28.29 -3.46 -5.12
CA ILE A 27 -27.08 -2.65 -5.18
C ILE A 27 -27.03 -2.00 -6.57
N SER A 28 -27.05 -0.67 -6.62
CA SER A 28 -26.88 0.03 -7.89
C SER A 28 -25.42 0.01 -8.36
N ASP A 29 -25.21 0.02 -9.67
CA ASP A 29 -23.88 -0.14 -10.27
C ASP A 29 -22.98 1.07 -9.97
N PRO A 30 -21.83 0.91 -9.28
CA PRO A 30 -20.93 2.02 -8.95
C PRO A 30 -20.39 2.75 -10.18
N SER A 31 -20.45 2.12 -11.37
CA SER A 31 -20.10 2.73 -12.66
C SER A 31 -21.05 3.87 -13.08
N LYS A 32 -22.26 3.94 -12.51
CA LYS A 32 -23.27 4.98 -12.76
C LYS A 32 -23.35 6.04 -11.66
N ALA A 33 -22.51 5.95 -10.63
CA ALA A 33 -22.55 6.84 -9.49
C ALA A 33 -22.27 8.30 -9.88
N ALA A 34 -22.90 9.24 -9.17
CA ALA A 34 -22.63 10.66 -9.35
C ALA A 34 -21.12 10.94 -9.18
N PRO A 35 -20.52 11.81 -10.01
CA PRO A 35 -19.07 11.95 -10.02
C PRO A 35 -18.50 12.52 -8.71
N ASP A 36 -19.31 13.15 -7.85
CA ASP A 36 -19.00 13.59 -6.49
C ASP A 36 -18.76 12.37 -5.57
N VAL A 37 -19.68 11.40 -5.62
CA VAL A 37 -19.61 10.11 -4.90
C VAL A 37 -18.38 9.32 -5.35
N LEU A 38 -18.05 9.32 -6.65
CA LEU A 38 -16.82 8.72 -7.16
C LEU A 38 -15.52 9.36 -6.63
N ILE A 39 -15.50 10.66 -6.33
CA ILE A 39 -14.36 11.31 -5.68
C ILE A 39 -14.27 10.87 -4.21
N ALA A 40 -15.38 10.89 -3.48
CA ALA A 40 -15.43 10.41 -2.10
C ALA A 40 -14.96 8.95 -1.98
N ALA A 41 -15.43 8.07 -2.87
CA ALA A 41 -14.97 6.68 -2.94
C ALA A 41 -13.46 6.57 -3.20
N LYS A 42 -12.93 7.28 -4.20
CA LYS A 42 -11.49 7.29 -4.54
C LYS A 42 -10.62 7.80 -3.39
N TYR A 43 -11.03 8.88 -2.74
CA TYR A 43 -10.34 9.45 -1.59
C TYR A 43 -10.32 8.45 -0.42
N LEU A 44 -11.49 7.91 -0.04
CA LEU A 44 -11.63 6.95 1.04
C LEU A 44 -10.91 5.60 0.77
N ARG A 45 -10.74 5.21 -0.50
CA ARG A 45 -9.97 4.01 -0.87
C ARG A 45 -8.46 4.20 -0.65
N ASN A 46 -7.94 5.43 -0.74
CA ASN A 46 -6.53 5.74 -0.53
C ASN A 46 -6.25 5.89 0.98
N THR A 47 -5.60 4.89 1.58
CA THR A 47 -5.26 4.82 3.01
C THR A 47 -4.39 6.00 3.48
N GLU A 48 -3.39 6.39 2.71
CA GLU A 48 -2.44 7.45 3.03
C GLU A 48 -3.14 8.82 3.12
N LYS A 49 -3.92 9.17 2.10
CA LYS A 49 -4.61 10.48 1.99
C LYS A 49 -5.86 10.58 2.87
N SER A 50 -6.58 9.47 3.05
CA SER A 50 -7.74 9.43 3.95
C SER A 50 -7.36 9.24 5.41
N GLY A 51 -6.15 8.72 5.70
CA GLY A 51 -5.68 8.36 7.04
C GLY A 51 -6.60 7.37 7.75
N MET A 52 -7.21 6.43 7.01
CA MET A 52 -8.14 5.44 7.54
C MET A 52 -7.47 4.09 7.82
N LYS A 53 -7.84 3.47 8.94
CA LYS A 53 -7.43 2.11 9.28
C LYS A 53 -8.35 1.08 8.60
N LEU A 54 -8.03 0.69 7.37
CA LEU A 54 -8.63 -0.47 6.71
C LEU A 54 -8.15 -1.76 7.39
N ARG A 55 -9.04 -2.74 7.54
CA ARG A 55 -8.79 -4.05 8.15
C ARG A 55 -9.11 -5.16 7.15
N GLN A 56 -8.38 -6.27 7.19
CA GLN A 56 -8.70 -7.45 6.39
C GLN A 56 -9.69 -8.36 7.12
N GLY A 57 -10.76 -8.73 6.44
CA GLY A 57 -11.73 -9.76 6.82
C GLY A 57 -11.88 -10.79 5.71
N GLN A 58 -12.77 -11.77 5.90
CA GLN A 58 -13.08 -12.78 4.91
C GLN A 58 -14.58 -12.82 4.65
N PHE A 59 -14.97 -12.71 3.38
CA PHE A 59 -16.36 -12.76 2.93
C PHE A 59 -16.46 -13.74 1.76
N ASN A 60 -17.37 -14.71 1.83
CA ASN A 60 -17.53 -15.78 0.84
C ASN A 60 -16.20 -16.42 0.40
N GLY A 61 -15.32 -16.71 1.36
CA GLY A 61 -13.99 -17.27 1.12
C GLY A 61 -12.92 -16.30 0.60
N LYS A 62 -13.29 -15.14 0.06
CA LYS A 62 -12.35 -14.11 -0.41
C LYS A 62 -11.90 -13.19 0.73
N ARG A 63 -10.60 -12.82 0.76
CA ARG A 63 -10.12 -11.73 1.63
C ARG A 63 -10.62 -10.38 1.10
N VAL A 64 -11.19 -9.59 1.99
CA VAL A 64 -11.87 -8.32 1.70
C VAL A 64 -11.48 -7.27 2.72
N GLU A 65 -11.51 -6.01 2.32
CA GLU A 65 -11.14 -4.90 3.20
C GLU A 65 -12.38 -4.23 3.78
N TYR A 66 -12.37 -3.97 5.07
CA TYR A 66 -13.48 -3.35 5.79
C TYR A 66 -12.99 -2.28 6.77
N PHE A 67 -13.87 -1.34 7.10
CA PHE A 67 -13.58 -0.18 7.95
C PHE A 67 -14.77 0.11 8.88
N LYS A 68 -14.57 0.99 9.87
CA LYS A 68 -15.65 1.46 10.77
C LYS A 68 -16.24 2.75 10.23
N GLY A 69 -17.57 2.92 10.25
CA GLY A 69 -18.28 4.10 9.72
C GLY A 69 -17.72 5.43 10.23
N LYS A 70 -17.48 5.52 11.54
CA LYS A 70 -16.87 6.68 12.23
C LYS A 70 -15.51 7.08 11.63
N SER A 71 -14.74 6.12 11.12
CA SER A 71 -13.44 6.40 10.47
C SER A 71 -13.63 7.08 9.11
N ALA A 72 -14.56 6.59 8.28
CA ALA A 72 -14.86 7.22 6.98
C ALA A 72 -15.49 8.60 7.15
N LEU A 73 -16.43 8.72 8.10
CA LEU A 73 -17.03 9.99 8.47
C LEU A 73 -15.99 11.02 8.94
N ASN A 74 -14.98 10.61 9.71
CA ASN A 74 -13.91 11.51 10.14
C ASN A 74 -12.94 11.83 9.00
N ALA A 75 -12.68 10.88 8.10
CA ALA A 75 -11.82 11.11 6.93
C ALA A 75 -12.42 12.13 5.96
N LEU A 76 -13.73 12.10 5.71
CA LEU A 76 -14.42 13.08 4.84
C LEU A 76 -14.38 14.52 5.39
N LEU A 77 -14.22 14.69 6.70
CA LEU A 77 -14.09 16.00 7.35
C LEU A 77 -12.63 16.52 7.41
N ARG A 78 -11.65 15.75 6.93
CA ARG A 78 -10.24 16.19 6.89
C ARG A 78 -10.00 17.19 5.75
N PRO A 79 -9.11 18.17 5.90
CA PRO A 79 -8.76 19.11 4.83
C PRO A 79 -8.19 18.42 3.57
N ALA A 80 -7.59 17.24 3.74
CA ALA A 80 -7.15 16.40 2.63
C ALA A 80 -8.30 15.96 1.69
N TYR A 81 -9.54 15.81 2.18
CA TYR A 81 -10.69 15.55 1.32
C TYR A 81 -11.05 16.78 0.48
N ALA A 82 -11.07 17.96 1.10
CA ALA A 82 -11.30 19.22 0.39
C ALA A 82 -10.26 19.47 -0.72
N ALA A 83 -8.98 19.16 -0.46
CA ALA A 83 -7.92 19.21 -1.48
C ALA A 83 -8.10 18.18 -2.62
N SER A 84 -8.72 17.03 -2.35
CA SER A 84 -9.05 16.02 -3.38
C SER A 84 -10.27 16.38 -4.24
N THR A 85 -11.04 17.39 -3.84
CA THR A 85 -12.27 17.83 -4.51
C THR A 85 -11.99 19.04 -5.40
N PRO A 86 -12.34 19.02 -6.71
CA PRO A 86 -12.23 20.19 -7.58
C PRO A 86 -13.01 21.38 -7.00
N LYS A 87 -12.46 22.60 -7.11
CA LYS A 87 -13.10 23.86 -6.63
C LYS A 87 -14.49 24.14 -7.23
N THR A 88 -14.86 23.44 -8.30
CA THR A 88 -16.19 23.49 -8.93
C THR A 88 -17.25 22.65 -8.23
N ARG A 89 -16.91 21.95 -7.12
CA ARG A 89 -17.75 20.94 -6.48
C ARG A 89 -17.89 21.12 -4.98
N ARG A 90 -18.96 20.54 -4.42
CA ARG A 90 -19.31 20.66 -3.00
C ARG A 90 -18.30 19.91 -2.15
N THR A 91 -17.55 20.66 -1.34
CA THR A 91 -16.76 20.10 -0.25
C THR A 91 -17.68 19.73 0.91
N ILE A 92 -17.34 18.66 1.63
CA ILE A 92 -18.06 18.26 2.85
C ILE A 92 -17.49 19.08 3.99
N THR A 93 -18.35 19.83 4.69
CA THR A 93 -17.96 20.69 5.82
C THR A 93 -18.61 20.25 7.13
N THR A 94 -19.83 19.74 7.05
CA THR A 94 -20.65 19.39 8.21
C THR A 94 -20.75 17.89 8.41
N ARG A 95 -20.89 17.44 9.67
CA ARG A 95 -21.10 16.03 10.04
C ARG A 95 -22.24 15.38 9.23
N ASP A 96 -23.34 16.09 9.07
CA ASP A 96 -24.54 15.56 8.41
C ASP A 96 -24.38 15.44 6.89
N GLU A 97 -23.63 16.35 6.25
CA GLU A 97 -23.21 16.21 4.85
C GLU A 97 -22.34 14.96 4.68
N ALA A 98 -21.42 14.68 5.63
CA ALA A 98 -20.59 13.47 5.60
C ALA A 98 -21.43 12.18 5.76
N ARG A 99 -22.50 12.22 6.56
CA ARG A 99 -23.46 11.10 6.72
C ARG A 99 -24.26 10.86 5.44
N GLN A 100 -24.74 11.93 4.80
CA GLN A 100 -25.44 11.84 3.51
C GLN A 100 -24.52 11.26 2.42
N MET A 101 -23.28 11.74 2.31
CA MET A 101 -22.33 11.21 1.32
C MET A 101 -21.97 9.73 1.56
N ILE A 102 -21.95 9.26 2.81
CA ILE A 102 -21.79 7.83 3.13
C ILE A 102 -23.07 7.03 2.83
N PHE A 103 -24.25 7.62 3.00
CA PHE A 103 -25.49 6.98 2.56
C PHE A 103 -25.51 6.80 1.04
N ASP A 104 -25.15 7.86 0.29
CA ASP A 104 -25.06 7.82 -1.16
C ASP A 104 -24.03 6.78 -1.65
N LEU A 105 -22.85 6.70 -0.99
CA LEU A 105 -21.82 5.67 -1.27
C LEU A 105 -22.31 4.23 -1.02
N GLY A 106 -23.14 4.02 0.00
CA GLY A 106 -23.75 2.72 0.30
C GLY A 106 -24.82 2.32 -0.72
N VAL A 107 -25.73 3.24 -1.05
CA VAL A 107 -26.79 3.03 -2.06
C VAL A 107 -26.20 2.80 -3.48
N THR A 108 -25.08 3.48 -3.79
CA THR A 108 -24.32 3.29 -5.04
C THR A 108 -23.34 2.10 -5.01
N GLY A 109 -23.37 1.28 -3.96
CA GLY A 109 -22.71 -0.03 -3.96
C GLY A 109 -21.19 -0.02 -3.78
N PHE A 110 -20.58 1.08 -3.35
CA PHE A 110 -19.13 1.10 -3.10
C PHE A 110 -18.75 0.25 -1.88
N PHE A 111 -19.61 0.24 -0.87
CA PHE A 111 -19.48 -0.60 0.31
C PHE A 111 -20.83 -1.12 0.79
N LEU A 112 -20.81 -2.18 1.60
CA LEU A 112 -21.99 -2.76 2.25
C LEU A 112 -21.77 -2.81 3.77
N HIS A 113 -22.83 -2.56 4.54
CA HIS A 113 -22.80 -2.85 5.98
C HIS A 113 -22.61 -4.35 6.20
N VAL A 114 -21.61 -4.68 7.00
CA VAL A 114 -21.28 -6.04 7.43
C VAL A 114 -21.23 -6.14 8.94
N GLU A 115 -21.70 -7.26 9.44
CA GLU A 115 -21.46 -7.72 10.80
C GLU A 115 -20.16 -8.53 10.85
N ARG A 116 -19.41 -8.35 11.93
CA ARG A 116 -18.10 -8.98 12.13
C ARG A 116 -18.28 -10.14 13.09
N GLY A 117 -18.06 -11.36 12.62
CA GLY A 117 -18.02 -12.55 13.46
C GLY A 117 -16.75 -12.64 14.31
N ASP A 118 -16.73 -13.66 15.17
CA ASP A 118 -15.59 -13.95 16.03
C ASP A 118 -14.33 -14.34 15.23
N SER A 119 -13.16 -14.09 15.83
CA SER A 119 -11.90 -14.46 15.19
C SER A 119 -11.67 -15.96 15.36
N PRO A 120 -11.49 -16.74 14.27
CA PRO A 120 -11.15 -18.16 14.41
C PRO A 120 -9.73 -18.39 14.98
N GLY A 121 -8.92 -17.33 15.12
CA GLY A 121 -7.63 -17.34 15.81
C GLY A 121 -6.95 -15.96 15.84
N LYS A 122 -5.73 -15.90 16.39
CA LYS A 122 -4.82 -14.75 16.25
C LYS A 122 -4.26 -14.73 14.82
N GLY A 123 -4.33 -13.60 14.13
CA GLY A 123 -3.83 -13.43 12.75
C GLY A 123 -4.74 -13.95 11.62
N THR A 124 -5.80 -14.71 11.90
CA THR A 124 -6.79 -15.11 10.90
C THR A 124 -7.74 -13.96 10.55
N PRO A 125 -8.10 -13.73 9.27
CA PRO A 125 -9.10 -12.73 8.90
C PRO A 125 -10.45 -13.10 9.50
N ARG A 126 -11.17 -12.12 10.07
CA ARG A 126 -12.48 -12.36 10.68
C ARG A 126 -13.55 -12.58 9.61
N PRO A 127 -14.46 -13.55 9.79
CA PRO A 127 -15.60 -13.73 8.90
C PRO A 127 -16.50 -12.49 8.96
N LEU A 128 -16.89 -12.00 7.80
CA LEU A 128 -17.85 -10.91 7.64
C LEU A 128 -19.15 -11.49 7.09
N GLN A 129 -20.28 -11.05 7.61
CA GLN A 129 -21.61 -11.38 7.12
C GLN A 129 -22.30 -10.10 6.68
N ILE A 130 -23.01 -10.12 5.55
CA ILE A 130 -23.80 -8.96 5.10
C ILE A 130 -25.03 -8.85 5.99
N SER A 131 -25.22 -7.70 6.64
CA SER A 131 -26.45 -7.43 7.38
C SER A 131 -27.55 -6.99 6.42
N GLN A 132 -28.79 -7.39 6.70
CA GLN A 132 -29.94 -7.00 5.87
C GLN A 132 -30.29 -5.51 6.03
N HIS A 133 -29.91 -4.88 7.15
CA HIS A 133 -30.30 -3.51 7.48
C HIS A 133 -29.25 -2.49 7.02
N GLN A 134 -29.32 -2.06 5.75
CA GLN A 134 -28.35 -1.13 5.13
C GLN A 134 -28.62 0.35 5.50
N THR A 135 -28.64 0.68 6.79
CA THR A 135 -28.68 2.07 7.28
C THR A 135 -27.29 2.59 7.66
N VAL A 136 -27.05 3.89 7.51
CA VAL A 136 -25.78 4.50 7.91
C VAL A 136 -25.75 4.76 9.42
N ASN A 137 -24.86 4.04 10.09
CA ASN A 137 -24.47 4.24 11.48
C ASN A 137 -22.94 4.41 11.60
N GLU A 138 -22.49 5.28 12.50
CA GLU A 138 -21.06 5.52 12.73
C GLU A 138 -20.37 4.32 13.40
N ASP A 139 -21.09 3.56 14.23
CA ASP A 139 -20.49 2.48 15.02
C ASP A 139 -20.39 1.14 14.28
N TRP A 140 -21.04 1.04 13.11
CA TRP A 140 -21.06 -0.16 12.28
C TRP A 140 -19.82 -0.32 11.41
N TYR A 141 -19.63 -1.55 10.92
CA TYR A 141 -18.57 -1.91 9.99
C TYR A 141 -19.11 -1.99 8.55
N TYR A 142 -18.26 -1.59 7.60
CA TYR A 142 -18.58 -1.56 6.18
C TYR A 142 -17.44 -2.21 5.41
N MET A 143 -17.79 -3.08 4.47
CA MET A 143 -16.87 -3.81 3.59
C MET A 143 -16.82 -3.12 2.23
N TRP A 144 -15.62 -2.86 1.71
CA TRP A 144 -15.44 -2.40 0.34
C TRP A 144 -15.83 -3.50 -0.65
N VAL A 145 -16.74 -3.16 -1.57
CA VAL A 145 -17.09 -4.00 -2.72
C VAL A 145 -16.36 -3.51 -3.97
N TRP A 146 -16.09 -2.20 -4.04
CA TRP A 146 -15.40 -1.56 -5.17
C TRP A 146 -13.87 -1.62 -5.05
N GLU A 147 -13.22 -2.24 -6.04
CA GLU A 147 -11.76 -2.46 -6.04
C GLU A 147 -10.94 -1.36 -6.75
N GLY A 148 -11.57 -0.28 -7.21
CA GLY A 148 -10.87 0.82 -7.88
C GLY A 148 -10.63 0.60 -9.38
N SER A 149 -9.76 1.42 -9.96
CA SER A 149 -9.36 1.27 -11.37
C SER A 149 -8.26 0.24 -11.52
N GLN A 150 -8.62 -0.97 -11.95
CA GLN A 150 -7.66 -2.03 -12.26
C GLN A 150 -6.94 -1.83 -13.61
N TRP A 151 -7.20 -0.74 -14.35
CA TRP A 151 -6.59 -0.50 -15.67
C TRP A 151 -5.07 -0.55 -15.67
N LEU A 152 -4.42 -0.03 -14.62
CA LEU A 152 -2.95 -0.06 -14.51
C LEU A 152 -2.40 -1.48 -14.30
N LEU A 153 -3.14 -2.34 -13.59
CA LEU A 153 -2.82 -3.76 -13.45
C LEU A 153 -2.97 -4.49 -14.78
N TYR A 154 -4.07 -4.25 -15.52
CA TYR A 154 -4.27 -4.85 -16.85
C TYR A 154 -3.24 -4.37 -17.88
N LEU A 155 -2.90 -3.07 -17.88
CA LEU A 155 -1.89 -2.50 -18.76
C LEU A 155 -0.48 -3.00 -18.41
N GLY A 156 -0.16 -3.14 -17.11
CA GLY A 156 1.09 -3.77 -16.65
C GLY A 156 1.19 -5.23 -17.04
N ALA A 157 0.12 -6.01 -16.88
CA ALA A 157 0.07 -7.41 -17.31
C ALA A 157 0.22 -7.55 -18.83
N ALA A 158 -0.50 -6.73 -19.62
CA ALA A 158 -0.38 -6.70 -21.07
C ALA A 158 1.04 -6.27 -21.52
N GLY A 159 1.64 -5.30 -20.84
CA GLY A 159 3.03 -4.88 -21.06
C GLY A 159 4.05 -5.98 -20.77
N MET A 160 3.88 -6.73 -19.67
CA MET A 160 4.72 -7.88 -19.34
C MET A 160 4.62 -8.98 -20.40
N VAL A 161 3.41 -9.32 -20.83
CA VAL A 161 3.18 -10.30 -21.92
C VAL A 161 3.82 -9.82 -23.23
N ALA A 162 3.66 -8.54 -23.57
CA ALA A 162 4.26 -7.95 -24.76
C ALA A 162 5.80 -7.93 -24.71
N ALA A 163 6.40 -7.68 -23.55
CA ALA A 163 7.86 -7.71 -23.36
C ALA A 163 8.43 -9.13 -23.54
N ILE A 164 7.78 -10.15 -22.95
CA ILE A 164 8.15 -11.56 -23.13
C ILE A 164 8.00 -11.97 -24.60
N LEU A 165 6.88 -11.60 -25.24
CA LEU A 165 6.64 -11.89 -26.65
C LEU A 165 7.70 -11.24 -27.54
N ALA A 166 8.04 -9.97 -27.29
CA ALA A 166 9.08 -9.26 -28.04
C ALA A 166 10.45 -9.96 -27.90
N ALA A 167 10.83 -10.38 -26.70
CA ALA A 167 12.07 -11.12 -26.45
C ALA A 167 12.11 -12.47 -27.18
N VAL A 168 11.03 -13.27 -27.12
CA VAL A 168 10.94 -14.56 -27.84
C VAL A 168 10.94 -14.34 -29.36
N MET A 169 10.33 -13.26 -29.84
CA MET A 169 10.31 -12.89 -31.26
C MET A 169 11.60 -12.23 -31.76
N PHE A 170 12.68 -12.11 -30.96
CA PHE A 170 13.97 -11.55 -31.41
C PHE A 170 14.48 -12.07 -32.77
N PRO A 171 14.32 -13.37 -33.14
CA PRO A 171 14.68 -13.87 -34.47
C PRO A 171 13.94 -13.21 -35.65
N LEU A 172 12.76 -12.63 -35.41
CA LEU A 172 11.90 -11.97 -36.39
C LEU A 172 12.10 -10.44 -36.45
N TRP A 173 12.87 -9.85 -35.53
CA TRP A 173 13.05 -8.38 -35.49
C TRP A 173 13.73 -7.85 -36.76
N PRO A 174 13.40 -6.65 -37.25
CA PRO A 174 14.13 -6.03 -38.37
C PRO A 174 15.63 -5.85 -38.02
N PRO A 175 16.56 -5.97 -38.98
CA PRO A 175 18.00 -5.90 -38.72
C PRO A 175 18.46 -4.64 -37.96
N ILE A 176 17.78 -3.51 -38.21
CA ILE A 176 18.03 -2.21 -37.56
C ILE A 176 17.86 -2.30 -36.04
N LEU A 177 16.82 -2.98 -35.54
CA LEU A 177 16.60 -3.14 -34.10
C LEU A 177 17.61 -4.11 -33.48
N ARG A 178 18.01 -5.17 -34.19
CA ARG A 178 19.07 -6.09 -33.71
C ARG A 178 20.40 -5.36 -33.53
N LEU A 179 20.74 -4.49 -34.49
CA LEU A 179 21.91 -3.63 -34.41
C LEU A 179 21.81 -2.62 -33.25
N GLY A 180 20.63 -2.05 -33.01
CA GLY A 180 20.37 -1.21 -31.83
C GLY A 180 20.60 -1.95 -30.51
N VAL A 181 20.10 -3.18 -30.36
CA VAL A 181 20.35 -4.03 -29.17
C VAL A 181 21.83 -4.36 -29.02
N TRP A 182 22.56 -4.60 -30.11
CA TRP A 182 24.00 -4.82 -30.07
C TRP A 182 24.76 -3.59 -29.55
N TYR A 183 24.49 -2.40 -30.10
CA TYR A 183 25.09 -1.15 -29.60
C TYR A 183 24.71 -0.85 -28.14
N LEU A 184 23.46 -1.11 -27.74
CA LEU A 184 23.02 -0.95 -26.35
C LEU A 184 23.76 -1.91 -25.41
N SER A 185 23.91 -3.17 -25.80
CA SER A 185 24.64 -4.19 -25.02
C SER A 185 26.12 -3.83 -24.88
N VAL A 186 26.77 -3.41 -25.97
CA VAL A 186 28.16 -2.91 -25.95
C VAL A 186 28.28 -1.64 -25.10
N GLY A 187 27.32 -0.72 -25.19
CA GLY A 187 27.29 0.50 -24.37
C GLY A 187 27.18 0.22 -22.87
N VAL A 188 26.30 -0.70 -22.46
CA VAL A 188 26.19 -1.16 -21.06
C VAL A 188 27.46 -1.88 -20.62
N LEU A 189 28.09 -2.68 -21.48
CA LEU A 189 29.35 -3.37 -21.17
C LEU A 189 30.51 -2.37 -21.00
N ILE A 190 30.58 -1.32 -21.82
CA ILE A 190 31.56 -0.23 -21.68
C ILE A 190 31.29 0.56 -20.39
N LEU A 191 30.04 0.91 -20.10
CA LEU A 191 29.67 1.60 -18.86
C LEU A 191 30.08 0.80 -17.62
N LEU A 192 29.80 -0.51 -17.61
CA LEU A 192 30.21 -1.43 -16.54
C LEU A 192 31.74 -1.56 -16.45
N GLY A 193 32.44 -1.60 -17.59
CA GLY A 193 33.91 -1.63 -17.65
C GLY A 193 34.55 -0.35 -17.11
N VAL A 194 34.00 0.82 -17.43
CA VAL A 194 34.43 2.11 -16.89
C VAL A 194 34.17 2.20 -15.38
N PHE A 195 33.00 1.77 -14.92
CA PHE A 195 32.66 1.71 -13.50
C PHE A 195 33.62 0.81 -12.71
N MET A 196 33.91 -0.39 -13.23
CA MET A 196 34.90 -1.31 -12.66
C MET A 196 36.32 -0.71 -12.69
N GLY A 197 36.68 -0.01 -13.77
CA GLY A 197 37.96 0.69 -13.90
C GLY A 197 38.14 1.78 -12.83
N ILE A 198 37.10 2.59 -12.56
CA ILE A 198 37.10 3.61 -11.50
C ILE A 198 37.28 2.94 -10.12
N ALA A 199 36.59 1.83 -9.86
CA ALA A 199 36.73 1.08 -8.60
C ALA A 199 38.16 0.53 -8.40
N VAL A 200 38.81 0.03 -9.47
CA VAL A 200 40.21 -0.43 -9.42
C VAL A 200 41.18 0.73 -9.22
N VAL A 201 40.99 1.87 -9.92
CA VAL A 201 41.82 3.08 -9.75
C VAL A 201 41.72 3.62 -8.32
N ARG A 202 40.50 3.68 -7.75
CA ARG A 202 40.25 4.02 -6.35
C ARG A 202 41.01 3.10 -5.39
N LEU A 203 40.98 1.79 -5.60
CA LEU A 203 41.72 0.83 -4.77
C LEU A 203 43.24 1.04 -4.84
N ILE A 204 43.79 1.16 -6.05
CA ILE A 204 45.24 1.35 -6.25
C ILE A 204 45.71 2.64 -5.58
N LEU A 205 44.98 3.75 -5.75
CA LEU A 205 45.35 5.04 -5.17
C LEU A 205 45.20 5.05 -3.64
N TYR A 206 44.18 4.40 -3.09
CA TYR A 206 44.06 4.20 -1.64
C TYR A 206 45.25 3.41 -1.07
N VAL A 207 45.63 2.29 -1.70
CA VAL A 207 46.78 1.49 -1.26
C VAL A 207 48.08 2.28 -1.31
N ILE A 208 48.36 2.99 -2.41
CA ILE A 208 49.58 3.81 -2.54
C ILE A 208 49.59 4.94 -1.49
N THR A 209 48.51 5.69 -1.36
CA THR A 209 48.46 6.83 -0.44
C THR A 209 48.51 6.40 1.02
N MET A 210 47.90 5.27 1.39
CA MET A 210 48.00 4.71 2.73
C MET A 210 49.44 4.42 3.18
N PHE A 211 50.34 4.04 2.26
CA PHE A 211 51.76 3.82 2.57
C PHE A 211 52.62 5.09 2.52
N VAL A 212 52.27 6.09 1.69
CA VAL A 212 53.10 7.29 1.47
C VAL A 212 52.66 8.48 2.33
N VAL A 213 51.35 8.68 2.51
CA VAL A 213 50.75 9.78 3.28
C VAL A 213 49.53 9.26 4.06
N PRO A 214 49.72 8.67 5.26
CA PRO A 214 48.59 8.31 6.13
C PRO A 214 47.86 9.58 6.62
N PRO A 215 46.51 9.61 6.66
CA PRO A 215 45.56 8.58 6.22
C PRO A 215 45.40 8.51 4.70
N GLY A 216 45.04 7.35 4.15
CA GLY A 216 44.86 7.16 2.71
C GLY A 216 43.82 8.10 2.08
N ILE A 217 44.03 8.45 0.81
CA ILE A 217 43.07 9.22 0.01
C ILE A 217 42.04 8.26 -0.59
N TRP A 218 40.78 8.64 -0.46
CA TRP A 218 39.63 7.90 -0.94
C TRP A 218 38.94 8.68 -2.06
N ILE A 219 39.01 8.16 -3.29
CA ILE A 219 38.44 8.81 -4.49
C ILE A 219 36.99 8.35 -4.68
N PHE A 220 36.10 9.32 -4.93
CA PHE A 220 34.64 9.16 -4.99
C PHE A 220 34.08 8.36 -3.79
N PRO A 221 34.04 8.92 -2.57
CA PRO A 221 33.45 8.24 -1.40
C PRO A 221 32.07 7.66 -1.70
N ASN A 222 31.20 8.49 -2.26
CA ASN A 222 29.79 8.23 -2.48
C ASN A 222 29.48 7.28 -3.66
N LEU A 223 30.50 6.74 -4.36
CA LEU A 223 30.30 5.88 -5.54
C LEU A 223 29.53 4.57 -5.26
N PHE A 224 29.51 4.15 -3.99
CA PHE A 224 28.78 2.97 -3.51
C PHE A 224 27.81 3.30 -2.36
N GLU A 225 27.47 4.58 -2.19
CA GLU A 225 26.44 5.01 -1.25
C GLU A 225 25.10 5.18 -2.00
N ASP A 226 23.98 5.13 -1.28
CA ASP A 226 22.63 5.16 -1.84
C ASP A 226 22.19 6.58 -2.28
N VAL A 227 23.02 7.21 -3.11
CA VAL A 227 22.84 8.59 -3.64
C VAL A 227 22.63 8.58 -5.16
N GLY A 228 22.16 9.69 -5.72
CA GLY A 228 21.94 9.81 -7.16
C GLY A 228 23.24 9.71 -7.97
N ILE A 229 23.16 9.25 -9.23
CA ILE A 229 24.34 9.01 -10.11
C ILE A 229 25.29 10.22 -10.17
N ILE A 230 24.79 11.45 -10.07
CA ILE A 230 25.60 12.67 -10.10
C ILE A 230 26.30 12.90 -8.74
N GLU A 231 25.59 12.66 -7.64
CA GLU A 231 26.08 12.78 -6.26
C GLU A 231 27.12 11.70 -5.92
N SER A 232 27.04 10.54 -6.56
CA SER A 232 28.04 9.47 -6.48
C SER A 232 29.46 9.93 -6.87
N PHE A 233 29.59 10.99 -7.69
CA PHE A 233 30.87 11.53 -8.16
C PHE A 233 31.31 12.82 -7.43
N ILE A 234 30.57 13.26 -6.41
CA ILE A 234 30.84 14.50 -5.65
C ILE A 234 30.82 14.18 -4.15
N PRO A 235 31.90 14.41 -3.38
CA PRO A 235 33.17 15.00 -3.79
C PRO A 235 34.05 14.04 -4.61
N PHE A 236 34.97 14.61 -5.41
CA PHE A 236 35.90 13.82 -6.23
C PHE A 236 36.89 12.98 -5.38
N TRP A 237 37.29 13.51 -4.23
CA TRP A 237 38.20 12.85 -3.29
C TRP A 237 37.95 13.34 -1.85
N GLU A 238 38.19 12.46 -0.88
CA GLU A 238 38.23 12.78 0.54
C GLU A 238 39.38 12.01 1.23
N TRP A 239 39.84 12.50 2.38
CA TRP A 239 40.78 11.79 3.24
C TRP A 239 40.04 10.76 4.11
N ASP A 240 40.54 9.53 4.21
CA ASP A 240 39.98 8.48 5.09
C ASP A 240 40.27 8.79 6.57
N LYS A 241 39.57 9.79 7.11
CA LYS A 241 39.67 10.18 8.52
C LYS A 241 39.14 9.02 9.36
N PRO A 242 39.92 8.48 10.31
CA PRO A 242 39.44 7.41 11.18
C PRO A 242 38.18 7.90 11.89
N LYS A 243 37.07 7.16 11.72
CA LYS A 243 35.74 7.56 12.20
C LYS A 243 35.80 7.78 13.72
N ALA A 244 35.91 9.05 14.13
CA ALA A 244 35.93 9.43 15.53
C ALA A 244 34.61 8.96 16.16
N LYS A 245 34.70 8.11 17.18
CA LYS A 245 33.52 7.65 17.94
C LYS A 245 32.77 8.89 18.41
N LYS A 246 31.56 9.13 17.92
CA LYS A 246 30.75 10.31 18.25
C LYS A 246 30.44 10.33 19.76
N ALA A 247 31.28 11.03 20.52
CA ALA A 247 30.95 11.46 21.88
C ALA A 247 29.88 12.57 21.81
N LYS A 248 28.92 12.54 22.74
CA LYS A 248 27.78 13.47 22.76
C LYS A 248 28.17 14.84 23.36
N GLY A 249 27.83 15.93 22.67
CA GLY A 249 27.88 17.32 23.19
C GLY A 249 29.29 17.96 23.27
N ILE A 250 29.46 19.28 23.28
CA ILE A 250 28.51 20.42 23.39
C ILE A 250 28.94 21.58 22.45
N LYS A 251 27.98 22.45 22.12
CA LYS A 251 28.03 23.63 21.22
C LYS A 251 29.12 24.68 21.47
N ALA A 252 29.51 25.34 20.37
CA ALA A 252 29.60 26.81 20.18
C ALA A 252 29.53 27.06 18.65
N GLU A 253 28.37 27.38 18.05
CA GLU A 253 27.71 28.70 18.00
C GLU A 253 28.60 29.84 17.46
N ASP A 254 28.56 30.03 16.14
CA ASP A 254 28.21 31.33 15.54
C ASP A 254 27.39 31.14 14.24
N LYS A 255 26.66 32.17 13.84
CA LYS A 255 25.58 32.23 12.82
C LYS A 255 26.12 32.59 11.41
N GLU A 256 25.37 32.69 10.29
CA GLU A 256 23.95 32.59 9.84
C GLU A 256 24.03 32.26 8.30
N ASP A 257 23.09 31.69 7.52
CA ASP A 257 21.70 31.21 7.70
C ASP A 257 21.29 30.28 6.50
N GLY A 258 20.07 29.69 6.50
CA GLY A 258 19.42 28.97 5.37
C GLY A 258 19.42 27.42 5.46
N GLU A 259 18.34 26.77 5.90
CA GLU A 259 17.22 26.22 5.07
C GLU A 259 17.71 25.12 4.10
N ASP A 260 17.40 23.81 4.22
CA ASP A 260 16.27 23.08 4.81
C ASP A 260 16.69 21.73 5.47
N GLU A 261 16.09 21.29 6.60
CA GLU A 261 16.03 19.85 7.00
C GLU A 261 15.12 19.61 8.26
N GLU A 262 13.81 19.41 8.08
CA GLU A 262 12.88 18.93 9.14
C GLU A 262 11.94 17.79 8.67
N GLU A 263 12.45 16.73 8.03
CA GLU A 263 11.65 15.53 7.69
C GLU A 263 12.26 14.17 8.11
N GLU A 264 13.00 14.06 9.23
CA GLU A 264 13.47 12.73 9.69
C GLU A 264 13.43 12.42 11.21
N LYS A 265 12.83 13.27 12.05
CA LYS A 265 12.84 13.07 13.53
C LYS A 265 11.52 12.64 14.18
N GLN A 266 10.49 12.32 13.40
CA GLN A 266 9.23 11.76 13.96
C GLN A 266 9.16 10.22 13.92
N SER A 267 9.89 9.54 13.03
CA SER A 267 9.80 8.08 12.87
C SER A 267 10.37 7.31 14.09
N THR A 268 11.56 7.69 14.56
CA THR A 268 12.31 6.97 15.60
C THR A 268 11.77 7.15 17.02
N ARG A 269 10.91 8.14 17.27
CA ARG A 269 10.25 8.35 18.58
C ARG A 269 8.91 7.61 18.71
N GLY A 270 8.35 7.10 17.61
CA GLY A 270 7.17 6.23 17.64
C GLY A 270 7.50 4.82 18.12
N ALA A 271 8.52 4.19 17.51
CA ALA A 271 8.87 2.79 17.76
C ALA A 271 9.26 2.50 19.23
N VAL A 272 10.05 3.38 19.86
CA VAL A 272 10.51 3.18 21.25
C VAL A 272 9.35 3.27 22.26
N VAL A 273 8.29 4.02 21.94
CA VAL A 273 7.10 4.16 22.80
C VAL A 273 6.12 2.97 22.62
N GLU A 274 6.17 2.26 21.49
CA GLU A 274 5.41 1.01 21.33
C GLU A 274 6.09 -0.17 22.04
N GLU A 275 7.43 -0.29 22.04
CA GLU A 275 8.13 -1.36 22.79
C GLU A 275 8.01 -1.19 24.33
N GLU A 276 8.26 0.01 24.88
CA GLU A 276 8.17 0.23 26.35
C GLU A 276 6.73 0.04 26.89
N MET A 277 5.70 0.18 26.04
CA MET A 277 4.30 0.00 26.45
C MET A 277 3.83 -1.46 26.40
N GLU A 278 4.44 -2.31 25.56
CA GLU A 278 4.14 -3.75 25.55
C GLU A 278 4.79 -4.49 26.75
N GLU A 279 5.99 -4.10 27.21
CA GLU A 279 6.62 -4.69 28.41
C GLU A 279 5.88 -4.34 29.74
N GLU A 280 5.31 -3.14 29.89
CA GLU A 280 4.51 -2.82 31.09
C GLU A 280 3.13 -3.51 31.12
N GLU A 281 2.48 -3.76 29.97
CA GLU A 281 1.18 -4.46 29.94
C GLU A 281 1.30 -5.99 30.16
N GLU A 282 2.46 -6.59 29.90
CA GLU A 282 2.71 -8.01 30.18
C GLU A 282 3.04 -8.22 31.68
N LYS A 283 3.83 -7.32 32.29
CA LYS A 283 4.19 -7.40 33.71
C LYS A 283 3.02 -7.18 34.68
N CYS A 284 1.92 -6.56 34.24
CA CYS A 284 0.76 -6.26 35.06
C CYS A 284 -0.35 -7.35 35.03
N LYS A 285 -0.02 -8.57 34.55
CA LYS A 285 -0.96 -9.71 34.46
C LYS A 285 -0.56 -10.97 35.25
N ASP A 286 0.62 -10.99 35.85
CA ASP A 286 1.17 -12.16 36.58
C ASP A 286 1.39 -11.91 38.11
N ASP A 287 0.82 -10.83 38.67
CA ASP A 287 0.68 -10.55 40.11
C ASP A 287 -0.82 -10.51 40.53
#